data_AF-A0A4Q2A4J0-F1
#
_entry.id   AF-A0A4Q2A4J0-F1
#
_cell.length_a   1.000
_cell.length_b   1.000
_cell.length_c   1.000
_cell.angle_alpha   90.00
_cell.angle_beta   90.00
_cell.angle_gamma   90.00
#
_symmetry.space_group_name_H-M   'P 1'
#
loop_
_entity.id
_entity.type
_entity.pdbx_description
1 polymer ?
#
loop_
_entity_poly.entity_id
_entity_poly.type
_entity_poly.pdbx_seq_one_letter_code
_entity_poly.pdbx_strand_id
1 'polypeptide(L)'
;MSTQAEELELDGISEGFYAIAKTATAAPFIAVYHGDDGELAFTLHTIDWTVWQINVAITVYEKAYARGERYGVASAQRGIREALGIFH
;
A
#
# COMPACT_ATOMS: atom_id res chain seq x y z
N MET A 1 13.82 27.17 -8.11
CA MET A 1 13.31 26.48 -6.92
C MET A 1 12.76 25.15 -7.38
N SER A 2 13.51 24.07 -7.19
CA SER A 2 13.03 22.73 -7.52
C SER A 2 12.14 22.28 -6.38
N THR A 3 10.82 22.28 -6.59
CA THR A 3 9.87 21.57 -5.73
C THR A 3 10.17 20.07 -5.85
N GLN A 4 11.14 19.62 -5.07
CA GLN A 4 11.39 18.20 -4.87
C GLN A 4 10.16 17.69 -4.12
N ALA A 5 9.23 17.10 -4.86
CA ALA A 5 8.13 16.38 -4.26
C ALA A 5 8.75 15.35 -3.33
N GLU A 6 8.53 15.49 -2.03
CA GLU A 6 9.05 14.57 -1.01
C GLU A 6 8.30 13.24 -1.16
N GLU A 7 8.75 12.44 -2.11
CA GLU A 7 8.39 11.04 -2.25
C GLU A 7 9.40 10.26 -1.42
N LEU A 8 8.95 9.70 -0.30
CA LEU A 8 9.80 8.92 0.59
C LEU A 8 9.55 7.44 0.32
N GLU A 9 10.54 6.77 -0.25
CA GLU A 9 10.53 5.31 -0.32
C GLU A 9 10.69 4.73 1.09
N LEU A 10 9.88 3.73 1.42
CA LEU A 10 9.90 3.07 2.71
C LEU A 10 10.77 1.83 2.63
N ASP A 11 11.78 1.74 3.50
CA ASP A 11 12.63 0.56 3.64
C ASP A 11 11.90 -0.59 4.36
N GLY A 12 12.36 -1.82 4.15
CA GLY A 12 11.87 -3.01 4.86
C GLY A 12 10.52 -3.55 4.38
N ILE A 13 10.09 -3.12 3.19
CA ILE A 13 8.92 -3.68 2.50
C ILE A 13 9.23 -5.10 2.01
N SER A 14 8.21 -5.96 2.06
CA SER A 14 8.29 -7.35 1.58
C SER A 14 8.90 -7.44 0.18
N GLU A 15 9.72 -8.47 -0.03
CA GLU A 15 10.34 -8.76 -1.33
C GLU A 15 9.28 -8.87 -2.44
N GLY A 16 9.57 -8.30 -3.61
CA GLY A 16 8.62 -8.21 -4.72
C GLY A 16 7.72 -6.98 -4.68
N PHE A 17 7.83 -6.13 -3.65
CA PHE A 17 7.09 -4.87 -3.54
C PHE A 17 8.00 -3.72 -3.11
N TYR A 18 7.58 -2.50 -3.41
CA TYR A 18 8.12 -1.29 -2.79
C TYR A 18 6.98 -0.33 -2.45
N ALA A 19 7.18 0.50 -1.42
CA ALA A 19 6.16 1.45 -0.96
C ALA A 19 6.73 2.86 -0.96
N ILE A 20 5.93 3.82 -1.45
CA ILE A 20 6.29 5.23 -1.52
C ILE A 20 5.25 6.03 -0.76
N ALA A 21 5.69 6.75 0.27
CA ALA A 21 4.89 7.76 0.93
C ALA A 21 4.84 9.04 0.08
N LYS A 22 3.64 9.41 -0.34
CA LYS A 22 3.35 10.67 -1.06
C LYS A 22 2.86 11.69 -0.02
N THR A 23 3.77 12.52 0.48
CA THR A 23 3.46 13.50 1.54
C THR A 23 3.12 14.88 1.01
N ALA A 24 3.56 15.22 -0.22
CA ALA A 24 3.37 16.52 -0.85
C ALA A 24 1.96 16.76 -1.44
N THR A 25 0.98 15.91 -1.14
CA THR A 25 -0.40 16.00 -1.67
C THR A 25 -1.36 16.55 -0.62
N ALA A 26 -2.48 17.14 -1.07
CA ALA A 26 -3.53 17.64 -0.16
C ALA A 26 -4.14 16.56 0.74
N ALA A 27 -4.00 15.29 0.33
CA ALA A 27 -4.30 14.12 1.15
C ALA A 27 -3.10 13.17 1.04
N PRO A 28 -2.22 13.11 2.07
CA PRO A 28 -1.07 12.21 2.10
C PRO A 28 -1.48 10.74 2.08
N PHE A 29 -0.76 9.91 1.34
CA PHE A 29 -1.04 8.48 1.23
C PHE A 29 0.23 7.68 0.96
N ILE A 30 0.17 6.37 1.16
CA ILE A 30 1.23 5.44 0.77
C ILE A 30 0.76 4.66 -0.46
N ALA A 31 1.57 4.67 -1.51
CA ALA A 31 1.37 3.84 -2.69
C ALA A 31 2.28 2.62 -2.63
N VAL A 32 1.71 1.43 -2.80
CA VAL A 32 2.45 0.17 -2.86
C VAL A 32 2.44 -0.33 -4.29
N TYR A 33 3.62 -0.64 -4.81
CA TYR A 33 3.85 -1.05 -6.19
C TYR A 33 4.46 -2.45 -6.22
N HIS A 34 4.20 -3.18 -7.30
CA HIS A 34 4.90 -4.42 -7.58
C HIS A 34 6.32 -4.11 -8.06
N GLY A 35 7.29 -4.88 -7.59
CA GLY A 35 8.71 -4.71 -7.90
C GLY A 35 9.14 -5.26 -9.25
N ASP A 36 8.33 -6.12 -9.88
CA ASP A 36 8.62 -6.75 -11.17
C ASP A 36 8.23 -5.86 -12.36
N ASP A 37 7.03 -5.27 -12.35
CA ASP A 37 6.51 -4.44 -13.43
C ASP A 37 6.38 -2.94 -13.07
N GLY A 38 6.49 -2.59 -11.79
CA GLY A 38 6.31 -1.23 -11.30
C GLY A 38 4.85 -0.76 -11.30
N GLU A 39 3.89 -1.65 -11.54
CA GLU A 39 2.47 -1.33 -11.50
C GLU A 39 1.98 -1.10 -10.06
N LEU A 40 0.99 -0.23 -9.93
CA LEU A 40 0.38 0.08 -8.64
C LEU A 40 -0.45 -1.12 -8.15
N ALA A 41 -0.03 -1.72 -7.04
CA ALA A 41 -0.77 -2.80 -6.40
C ALA A 41 -1.99 -2.25 -5.65
N PHE A 42 -1.77 -1.32 -4.71
CA PHE A 42 -2.82 -0.65 -3.94
C PHE A 42 -2.32 0.63 -3.26
N THR A 43 -3.24 1.40 -2.68
CA THR A 43 -2.93 2.60 -1.89
C THR A 43 -3.49 2.51 -0.48
N LEU A 44 -2.78 3.10 0.47
CA LEU A 44 -3.17 3.27 1.88
C LEU A 44 -3.43 4.76 2.12
N HIS A 45 -4.64 5.09 2.59
CA HIS A 45 -5.15 6.46 2.64
C HIS A 45 -4.50 7.39 3.68
N THR A 46 -3.49 6.93 4.42
CA THR A 46 -2.73 7.74 5.38
C THR A 46 -1.25 7.35 5.31
N ILE A 47 -0.38 8.21 5.86
CA ILE A 47 1.08 7.95 5.94
C ILE A 47 1.52 7.35 7.29
N ASP A 48 0.61 7.25 8.26
CA ASP A 48 0.91 6.76 9.62
C ASP A 48 1.05 5.23 9.72
N TRP A 49 1.24 4.56 8.58
CA TRP A 49 1.41 3.11 8.54
C TRP A 49 2.85 2.75 8.83
N THR A 50 3.03 1.85 9.80
CA THR A 50 4.33 1.23 10.04
C THR A 50 4.65 0.23 8.93
N VAL A 51 5.94 0.03 8.65
CA VAL A 51 6.43 -0.99 7.70
C VAL A 51 5.81 -2.37 7.97
N TRP A 52 5.67 -2.74 9.25
CA TRP A 52 5.02 -4.00 9.62
C TRP A 52 3.55 -4.06 9.18
N GLN A 53 2.77 -2.99 9.38
CA GLN A 53 1.36 -2.94 8.94
C GLN A 53 1.25 -2.97 7.41
N ILE A 54 2.18 -2.34 6.70
CA ILE A 54 2.23 -2.37 5.23
C ILE A 54 2.49 -3.80 4.75
N ASN A 55 3.46 -4.52 5.35
CA ASN A 55 3.75 -5.91 5.00
C ASN A 55 2.58 -6.86 5.31
N VAL A 56 1.82 -6.60 6.39
CA VAL A 56 0.57 -7.32 6.67
C VAL A 56 -0.46 -7.05 5.56
N ALA A 57 -0.62 -5.79 5.13
CA ALA A 57 -1.51 -5.43 4.03
C ALA A 57 -1.10 -6.11 2.70
N ILE A 58 0.20 -6.16 2.39
CA ILE A 58 0.75 -6.89 1.23
C ILE A 58 0.38 -8.37 1.32
N THR A 59 0.59 -9.01 2.48
CA THR A 59 0.24 -10.43 2.67
C THR A 59 -1.24 -10.70 2.42
N VAL A 60 -2.12 -9.79 2.86
CA VAL A 60 -3.57 -9.89 2.62
C VAL A 60 -3.88 -9.71 1.13
N TYR A 61 -3.26 -8.73 0.49
CA TYR A 61 -3.38 -8.47 -0.94
C TYR A 61 -2.94 -9.68 -1.77
N GLU A 62 -1.77 -10.25 -1.51
CA GLU A 62 -1.25 -11.43 -2.22
C GLU A 62 -2.18 -12.64 -2.07
N LYS A 63 -2.71 -12.88 -0.88
CA LYS A 63 -3.69 -13.96 -0.65
C LYS A 63 -4.98 -13.76 -1.45
N ALA A 64 -5.46 -12.52 -1.55
CA ALA A 64 -6.63 -12.20 -2.35
C ALA A 64 -6.35 -12.36 -3.85
N TYR A 65 -5.18 -11.88 -4.31
CA TYR A 65 -4.73 -11.97 -5.69
C TYR A 65 -4.54 -13.42 -6.16
N ALA A 66 -3.85 -14.25 -5.36
CA ALA A 66 -3.63 -15.67 -5.63
C ALA A 66 -4.94 -16.48 -5.71
N ARG A 67 -6.01 -16.01 -5.07
CA ARG A 67 -7.33 -16.64 -5.13
C ARG A 67 -8.11 -16.32 -6.43
N GLY A 68 -7.53 -15.54 -7.34
CA GLY A 68 -8.13 -15.20 -8.63
C GLY A 68 -9.23 -14.16 -8.53
N GLU A 69 -9.31 -13.40 -7.42
CA GLU A 69 -10.15 -12.23 -7.35
C GLU A 69 -9.58 -11.16 -8.28
N ARG A 70 -10.07 -11.13 -9.52
CA ARG A 70 -9.83 -10.06 -10.51
C ARG A 70 -10.35 -8.68 -10.04
N TYR A 71 -10.87 -8.61 -8.81
CA TYR A 71 -11.30 -7.46 -8.01
C TYR A 71 -10.47 -7.31 -6.70
N GLY A 72 -9.28 -7.91 -6.66
CA GLY A 72 -8.46 -8.06 -5.46
C GLY A 72 -8.11 -6.76 -4.74
N VAL A 73 -8.10 -5.61 -5.43
CA VAL A 73 -7.88 -4.30 -4.80
C VAL A 73 -9.03 -3.90 -3.87
N ALA A 74 -10.28 -4.09 -4.29
CA ALA A 74 -11.45 -3.71 -3.48
C ALA A 74 -11.66 -4.67 -2.31
N SER A 75 -11.49 -5.97 -2.53
CA SER A 75 -11.53 -6.98 -1.47
C SER A 75 -10.34 -6.88 -0.52
N ALA A 76 -9.14 -6.58 -1.00
CA ALA A 76 -7.98 -6.33 -0.14
C ALA A 76 -8.16 -5.06 0.67
N GLN A 77 -8.64 -3.95 0.07
CA GLN A 77 -8.97 -2.74 0.81
C GLN A 77 -10.04 -2.99 1.88
N ARG A 78 -11.05 -3.83 1.57
CA ARG A 78 -12.06 -4.26 2.54
C ARG A 78 -11.48 -5.16 3.62
N GLY A 79 -10.67 -6.15 3.26
CA GLY A 79 -10.02 -7.07 4.19
C GLY A 79 -9.01 -6.38 5.10
N ILE A 80 -8.27 -5.39 4.58
CA ILE A 80 -7.39 -4.51 5.36
C ILE A 80 -8.23 -3.69 6.34
N ARG A 81 -9.35 -3.10 5.90
CA ARG A 81 -10.26 -2.33 6.77
C ARG A 81 -10.87 -3.19 7.87
N GLU A 82 -11.32 -4.40 7.54
CA GLU A 82 -11.91 -5.35 8.49
C GLU A 82 -10.86 -5.92 9.46
N ALA A 83 -9.67 -6.28 8.99
CA ALA A 83 -8.59 -6.84 9.80
C ALA A 83 -7.97 -5.82 10.77
N LEU A 84 -8.00 -4.53 10.43
CA LEU A 84 -7.51 -3.44 11.29
C LEU A 84 -8.57 -2.87 12.22
N GLY A 85 -9.80 -3.42 12.21
CA GLY A 85 -10.87 -2.96 13.09
C GLY A 85 -11.30 -1.52 12.83
N ILE A 86 -11.09 -0.99 11.61
CA ILE A 86 -11.57 0.34 11.20
C ILE A 86 -13.07 0.22 10.87
N PHE A 87 -13.84 -0.14 11.90
CA PHE A 87 -15.29 0.07 11.94
C PHE A 87 -15.52 1.40 12.65
N HIS A 88 -16.25 2.30 11.98
CA HIS A 88 -16.88 3.44 12.63
C HIS A 88 -18.26 2.99 13.11
#